data_AF-X1K2Z9-F1
#
_entry.id   AF-X1K2Z9-F1
#
_cell.length_a   1.000
_cell.length_b   1.000
_cell.length_c   1.000
_cell.angle_alpha   90.00
_cell.angle_beta   90.00
_cell.angle_gamma   90.00
#
_symmetry.space_group_name_H-M   'P 1'
#
loop_
_entity.id
_entity.type
_entity.pdbx_description
1 polymer ?
#
loop_
_entity_poly.entity_id
_entity_poly.type
_entity_poly.pdbx_seq_one_letter_code
_entity_poly.pdbx_strand_id
1 'polypeptide(L)'
;VGPGPEHLLTTAETIEQAICLVAKLALRPADNSKGRMIKLSHWIDLERKYKGVKFPNDLERFIRVETDIPISMKTEIKEFLKTKDWQPKEIIDPTLLKRLCRT
;
A
#
# COMPACT_ATOMS: atom_id res chain seq x y z
N VAL A 1 5.26 -5.71 -11.47
CA VAL A 1 5.76 -5.49 -10.08
C VAL A 1 4.94 -4.38 -9.43
N GLY A 2 4.56 -4.54 -8.16
CA GLY A 2 3.68 -3.60 -7.44
C GLY A 2 4.35 -2.25 -7.16
N PRO A 3 3.58 -1.20 -6.82
CA PRO A 3 4.04 0.20 -6.81
C PRO A 3 4.94 0.59 -5.63
N GLY A 4 5.49 -0.38 -4.88
CA GLY A 4 6.26 -0.12 -3.66
C GLY A 4 7.68 -0.71 -3.71
N PRO A 5 8.73 0.03 -3.31
CA PRO A 5 8.71 1.46 -2.99
C PRO A 5 8.53 2.35 -4.25
N GLU A 6 7.86 3.49 -4.10
CA GLU A 6 7.67 4.46 -5.18
C GLU A 6 8.96 5.22 -5.50
N HIS A 7 9.78 5.47 -4.48
CA HIS A 7 11.05 6.17 -4.60
C HIS A 7 12.16 5.39 -3.89
N LEU A 8 13.35 5.40 -4.46
CA LEU A 8 14.58 4.95 -3.79
C LEU A 8 15.22 6.08 -2.98
N LEU A 9 15.09 7.31 -3.45
CA LEU A 9 15.53 8.53 -2.80
C LEU A 9 14.50 9.63 -3.07
N THR A 10 14.06 10.31 -2.02
CA THR A 10 13.13 11.44 -2.10
C THR A 10 13.33 12.36 -0.89
N THR A 11 12.79 13.58 -0.97
CA THR A 11 12.81 14.57 0.10
C THR A 11 11.43 14.69 0.74
N ALA A 12 11.41 15.06 2.02
CA ALA A 12 10.21 15.47 2.74
C ALA A 12 10.43 16.88 3.26
N GLU A 13 9.41 17.73 3.18
CA GLU A 13 9.44 19.10 3.68
C GLU A 13 9.34 19.14 5.21
N THR A 14 8.65 18.18 5.83
CA THR A 14 8.46 18.08 7.28
C THR A 14 8.65 16.67 7.81
N ILE A 15 8.84 16.53 9.12
CA ILE A 15 8.95 15.23 9.80
C ILE A 15 7.65 14.44 9.68
N GLU A 16 6.51 15.12 9.77
CA GLU A 16 5.18 14.51 9.62
C GLU A 16 5.02 13.87 8.23
N GLN A 17 5.45 14.58 7.19
CA GLN A 17 5.46 14.05 5.83
C GLN A 17 6.44 12.87 5.71
N ALA A 18 7.64 12.97 6.32
CA ALA A 18 8.63 11.91 6.31
C ALA A 18 8.10 10.62 6.97
N ILE A 19 7.39 10.73 8.09
CA ILE A 19 6.77 9.59 8.80
C ILE A 19 5.78 8.85 7.89
N CYS A 20 4.87 9.58 7.23
CA CYS A 20 3.92 9.00 6.29
C CYS A 20 4.63 8.35 5.09
N LEU A 21 5.65 9.01 4.54
CA LEU A 21 6.43 8.49 3.41
C LEU A 21 7.15 7.19 3.80
N VAL A 22 7.80 7.12 4.96
CA VAL A 22 8.50 5.91 5.41
C VAL A 22 7.53 4.74 5.55
N ALA A 23 6.33 4.97 6.10
CA ALA A 23 5.31 3.93 6.23
C ALA A 23 4.86 3.41 4.85
N LYS A 24 4.59 4.30 3.90
CA LYS A 24 4.25 3.94 2.50
C LYS A 24 5.39 3.18 1.83
N LEU A 25 6.61 3.67 1.94
CA LEU A 25 7.80 3.11 1.30
C LEU A 25 8.26 1.80 1.93
N ALA A 26 7.68 1.35 3.05
CA ALA A 26 7.92 0.03 3.64
C ALA A 26 7.07 -1.09 2.98
N LEU A 27 6.07 -0.75 2.17
CA LEU A 27 5.26 -1.72 1.42
C LEU A 27 6.12 -2.45 0.38
N ARG A 28 5.95 -3.78 0.27
CA ARG A 28 6.72 -4.61 -0.66
C ARG A 28 5.80 -5.48 -1.53
N PRO A 29 6.21 -5.80 -2.77
CA PRO A 29 5.49 -6.74 -3.62
C PRO A 29 5.34 -8.12 -2.96
N ALA A 30 6.35 -8.56 -2.21
CA ALA A 30 6.41 -9.86 -1.55
C ALA A 30 5.70 -9.93 -0.19
N ASP A 31 5.03 -8.86 0.26
CA ASP A 31 4.26 -8.93 1.51
C ASP A 31 3.19 -10.02 1.42
N ASN A 32 3.09 -10.89 2.42
CA ASN A 32 1.91 -11.74 2.56
C ASN A 32 0.69 -10.90 3.00
N SER A 33 -0.51 -11.45 2.93
CA SER A 33 -1.74 -10.68 3.20
C SER A 33 -1.76 -10.08 4.61
N LYS A 34 -1.33 -10.84 5.63
CA LYS A 34 -1.29 -10.37 7.02
C LYS A 34 -0.28 -9.22 7.21
N GLY A 35 0.91 -9.35 6.66
CA GLY A 35 1.96 -8.33 6.73
C GLY A 35 1.57 -7.06 5.99
N ARG A 36 0.98 -7.21 4.80
CA ARG A 36 0.43 -6.08 4.03
C ARG A 36 -0.67 -5.36 4.80
N MET A 37 -1.60 -6.11 5.39
CA MET A 37 -2.70 -5.56 6.18
C MET A 37 -2.21 -4.68 7.34
N ILE A 38 -1.19 -5.14 8.08
CA ILE A 38 -0.57 -4.35 9.17
C ILE A 38 0.07 -3.08 8.63
N LYS A 39 0.84 -3.17 7.55
CA LYS A 39 1.51 -2.00 6.94
C LYS A 39 0.49 -0.97 6.41
N LEU A 40 -0.57 -1.43 5.76
CA LEU A 40 -1.65 -0.56 5.28
C LEU A 40 -2.37 0.13 6.44
N SER A 41 -2.70 -0.60 7.51
CA SER A 41 -3.31 -0.01 8.70
C SER A 41 -2.45 1.13 9.24
N HIS A 42 -1.15 0.88 9.46
CA HIS A 42 -0.24 1.92 9.96
C HIS A 42 -0.12 3.11 9.02
N TRP A 43 0.03 2.87 7.71
CA TRP A 43 0.13 3.96 6.75
C TRP A 43 -1.14 4.84 6.75
N ILE A 44 -2.32 4.22 6.72
CA ILE A 44 -3.59 4.96 6.76
C ILE A 44 -3.75 5.74 8.06
N ASP A 45 -3.43 5.14 9.21
CA ASP A 45 -3.52 5.81 10.52
C ASP A 45 -2.57 7.02 10.60
N LEU A 46 -1.36 6.90 10.08
CA LEU A 46 -0.39 7.99 10.03
C LEU A 46 -0.86 9.11 9.10
N GLU A 47 -1.38 8.79 7.93
CA GLU A 47 -1.93 9.77 6.97
C GLU A 47 -3.14 10.51 7.56
N ARG A 48 -4.01 9.82 8.30
CA ARG A 48 -5.10 10.44 9.06
C ARG A 48 -4.58 11.39 10.13
N LYS A 49 -3.61 10.93 10.93
CA LYS A 49 -3.06 11.69 12.05
C LYS A 49 -2.32 12.96 11.60
N TYR A 50 -1.48 12.83 10.58
CA TYR A 50 -0.52 13.87 10.21
C TYR A 50 -0.93 14.70 9.01
N LYS A 51 -1.76 14.18 8.11
CA LYS A 51 -2.25 14.92 6.93
C LYS A 51 -3.76 15.20 6.93
N GLY A 52 -4.49 14.68 7.92
CA GLY A 52 -5.93 14.90 8.04
C GLY A 52 -6.77 14.26 6.94
N VAL A 53 -6.22 13.34 6.16
CA VAL A 53 -6.92 12.68 5.05
C VAL A 53 -7.58 11.38 5.52
N LYS A 54 -8.79 11.08 5.03
CA LYS A 54 -9.49 9.83 5.39
C LYS A 54 -8.76 8.59 4.87
N PHE A 55 -8.27 8.65 3.65
CA PHE A 55 -7.45 7.61 3.02
C PHE A 55 -6.34 8.26 2.19
N PRO A 56 -5.19 7.59 2.03
CA PRO A 56 -4.20 8.00 1.05
C PRO A 56 -4.79 7.99 -0.36
N ASN A 57 -4.42 8.97 -1.19
CA ASN A 57 -5.01 9.19 -2.51
C ASN A 57 -4.86 7.99 -3.48
N ASP A 58 -3.82 7.19 -3.30
CA ASP A 58 -3.46 6.06 -4.14
C ASP A 58 -3.51 4.71 -3.40
N LEU A 59 -4.27 4.63 -2.30
CA LEU A 59 -4.42 3.44 -1.48
C LEU A 59 -4.83 2.20 -2.30
N GLU A 60 -5.71 2.36 -3.29
CA GLU A 60 -6.20 1.29 -4.16
C GLU A 60 -5.08 0.58 -4.93
N ARG A 61 -3.96 1.27 -5.15
CA ARG A 61 -2.80 0.69 -5.85
C ARG A 61 -2.05 -0.32 -4.98
N PHE A 62 -2.14 -0.21 -3.66
CA PHE A 62 -1.43 -1.02 -2.67
C PHE A 62 -2.27 -2.15 -2.06
N ILE A 63 -3.57 -2.21 -2.37
CA ILE A 63 -4.44 -3.33 -2.03
C ILE A 63 -4.50 -4.26 -3.26
N ARG A 64 -3.99 -5.50 -3.13
CA ARG A 64 -4.00 -6.47 -4.24
C ARG A 64 -5.24 -7.34 -4.23
N VAL A 65 -5.64 -7.77 -3.03
CA VAL A 65 -6.74 -8.70 -2.80
C VAL A 65 -7.50 -8.29 -1.55
N GLU A 66 -8.72 -8.78 -1.36
CA GLU A 66 -9.52 -8.40 -0.19
C GLU A 66 -8.85 -8.73 1.15
N THR A 67 -8.00 -9.76 1.18
CA THR A 67 -7.27 -10.16 2.40
C THR A 67 -6.18 -9.16 2.81
N ASP A 68 -5.79 -8.24 1.93
CA ASP A 68 -4.86 -7.15 2.27
C ASP A 68 -5.57 -6.04 3.09
N ILE A 69 -6.91 -5.99 3.10
CA ILE A 69 -7.69 -4.90 3.71
C ILE A 69 -7.66 -5.01 5.25
N PRO A 70 -7.26 -3.95 5.99
CA PRO A 70 -7.37 -3.89 7.45
C PRO A 70 -8.77 -4.21 7.96
N ILE A 71 -8.87 -5.17 8.88
CA ILE A 71 -10.15 -5.70 9.39
C ILE A 71 -10.99 -4.60 10.04
N SER A 72 -10.36 -3.73 10.84
CA SER A 72 -11.02 -2.61 11.54
C SER A 72 -11.64 -1.58 10.58
N MET A 73 -11.12 -1.49 9.36
CA MET A 73 -11.47 -0.47 8.36
C MET A 73 -12.13 -1.10 7.12
N LYS A 74 -12.54 -2.37 7.20
CA LYS A 74 -12.92 -3.16 6.04
C LYS A 74 -14.09 -2.56 5.27
N THR A 75 -15.13 -2.13 5.97
CA THR A 75 -16.34 -1.56 5.35
C THR A 75 -16.01 -0.27 4.60
N GLU A 76 -15.35 0.68 5.26
CA GLU A 76 -15.02 1.98 4.67
C GLU A 76 -14.02 1.88 3.51
N ILE A 77 -13.04 0.97 3.60
CA ILE A 77 -12.08 0.75 2.50
C ILE A 77 -12.78 0.07 1.33
N LYS A 78 -13.70 -0.88 1.55
CA LYS A 78 -14.47 -1.49 0.46
C LYS A 78 -15.32 -0.46 -0.29
N GLU A 79 -15.92 0.50 0.41
CA GLU A 79 -16.64 1.61 -0.22
C GLU A 79 -15.69 2.49 -1.03
N PHE A 80 -14.53 2.87 -0.48
CA PHE A 80 -13.50 3.61 -1.21
C PHE A 80 -13.01 2.88 -2.47
N LEU A 81 -12.80 1.57 -2.39
CA LEU A 81 -12.35 0.78 -3.55
C LEU A 81 -13.40 0.72 -4.66
N LYS A 82 -14.70 0.70 -4.32
CA LYS A 82 -15.78 0.77 -5.31
C LYS A 82 -15.77 2.08 -6.10
N THR A 83 -15.44 3.21 -5.47
CA THR A 83 -15.36 4.50 -6.17
C THR A 83 -14.13 4.64 -7.07
N LYS A 84 -13.19 3.69 -6.98
CA LYS A 84 -11.95 3.63 -7.76
C LYS A 84 -11.97 2.54 -8.84
N ASP A 85 -13.12 1.90 -9.07
CA ASP A 85 -13.28 0.76 -9.97
C ASP A 85 -12.24 -0.35 -9.72
N TRP A 86 -11.85 -0.53 -8.45
CA TRP A 86 -10.79 -1.44 -8.07
C TRP A 86 -11.19 -2.90 -8.33
N GLN A 87 -10.25 -3.67 -8.87
CA GLN A 87 -10.38 -5.11 -9.07
C GLN A 87 -9.19 -5.84 -8.41
N PRO A 88 -9.41 -7.06 -7.86
CA PRO A 88 -8.33 -7.89 -7.36
C PRO A 88 -7.26 -8.14 -8.42
N LYS A 89 -5.99 -8.15 -7.98
CA LYS A 89 -4.82 -8.38 -8.82
C LYS A 89 -4.17 -9.71 -8.44
N GLU A 90 -3.68 -10.42 -9.45
CA GLU A 90 -2.87 -11.62 -9.26
C GLU A 90 -1.54 -11.27 -8.58
N ILE A 91 -1.12 -12.11 -7.62
CA ILE A 91 0.15 -11.98 -6.93
C ILE A 91 1.18 -12.84 -7.67
N ILE A 92 2.03 -12.19 -8.46
CA ILE A 92 3.08 -12.84 -9.25
C ILE A 92 4.44 -12.81 -8.53
N ASP A 93 5.38 -13.63 -8.99
CA ASP A 93 6.79 -13.54 -8.59
C ASP A 93 7.30 -12.10 -8.80
N PRO A 94 7.81 -11.43 -7.75
CA PRO A 94 8.20 -10.03 -7.85
C PRO A 94 9.56 -9.81 -8.52
N THR A 95 10.28 -10.86 -8.91
CA THR A 95 11.59 -10.70 -9.56
C THR A 95 11.50 -9.85 -10.83
N LEU A 96 12.39 -8.87 -10.95
CA LEU A 96 12.57 -8.08 -12.16
C LEU A 96 13.60 -8.72 -13.11
N LEU A 97 14.31 -9.75 -12.64
CA LEU A 97 15.38 -10.39 -13.39
C LEU A 97 14.81 -11.54 -14.21
N LYS A 98 14.55 -11.31 -15.50
CA LYS A 98 14.00 -12.30 -16.43
C LYS A 98 14.73 -13.65 -16.40
N ARG A 99 16.06 -13.63 -16.22
CA ARG A 99 16.90 -14.84 -16.13
C ARG A 99 16.58 -15.75 -14.92
N LEU A 100 15.84 -15.25 -13.94
CA LEU A 100 15.41 -15.98 -12.75
C LEU A 100 13.95 -16.45 -12.83
N CYS A 101 13.19 -15.99 -13.82
CA CYS A 101 11.83 -16.44 -14.03
C CYS A 101 11.83 -17.88 -14.56
N ARG A 102 11.09 -18.78 -13.90
CA ARG A 102 10.81 -20.10 -14.45
C ARG A 102 9.78 -19.90 -15.57
N THR A 103 10.20 -20.11 -16.80
CA THR A 103 9.34 -20.09 -18.00
C THR A 103 8.56 -21.38 -18.11
#